data_AF-A0A7Y5GGZ3-F1
#
_entry.id   AF-A0A7Y5GGZ3-F1
#
_cell.length_a   1.000
_cell.length_b   1.000
_cell.length_c   1.000
_cell.angle_alpha   90.00
_cell.angle_beta   90.00
_cell.angle_gamma   90.00
#
_symmetry.space_group_name_H-M   'P 1'
#
loop_
_entity.id
_entity.type
_entity.pdbx_description
1 polymer ?
#
loop_
_entity_poly.entity_id
_entity_poly.type
_entity_poly.pdbx_seq_one_letter_code
_entity_poly.pdbx_strand_id
1 'polypeptide(L)'
;MEEVRVTSWAHLDEQLYAESWFQPHGRFRSPYVFRGVAAAGSDLKTCLMRLGGHYGELEDDLLRNFRKYAHREAAPGGSWWNWLAVAQHHGLPTRLLDWTFSPFVALHFATADFSLFAADAAVWAVDCIAVQEFLPEKLREILKQEGATVFSAEMLDRYAGSLADFDRRVREEQGECVVFFEPPSLDERIVNQMALFSMMSSA
;
A
#
# COMPACT_ATOMS: atom_id res chain seq x y z
N MET A 1 6.48 -3.00 -17.41
CA MET A 1 6.14 -1.70 -16.83
C MET A 1 6.01 -0.73 -17.98
N GLU A 2 4.82 -0.18 -18.17
CA GLU A 2 4.57 0.83 -19.20
C GLU A 2 4.90 2.20 -18.61
N GLU A 3 5.71 2.99 -19.30
CA GLU A 3 6.10 4.33 -18.87
C GLU A 3 5.54 5.35 -19.87
N VAL A 4 4.75 6.30 -19.36
CA VAL A 4 4.14 7.36 -20.16
C VAL A 4 4.68 8.71 -19.71
N ARG A 5 5.41 9.39 -20.59
CA ARG A 5 5.87 10.76 -20.33
C ARG A 5 4.80 11.75 -20.74
N VAL A 6 4.16 12.35 -19.73
CA VAL A 6 3.13 13.37 -19.93
C VAL A 6 3.75 14.70 -20.40
N THR A 7 3.05 15.40 -21.28
CA THR A 7 3.55 16.63 -21.95
C THR A 7 2.74 17.86 -21.61
N SER A 8 1.58 17.69 -20.97
CA SER A 8 0.71 18.77 -20.52
C SER A 8 -0.15 18.29 -19.35
N TRP A 9 -0.76 19.24 -18.62
CA TRP A 9 -1.72 18.92 -17.56
C TRP A 9 -2.93 18.13 -18.09
N ALA A 10 -3.45 18.49 -19.27
CA ALA A 10 -4.58 17.79 -19.87
C ALA A 10 -4.21 16.34 -20.24
N HIS A 11 -3.03 16.14 -20.82
CA HIS A 11 -2.54 14.80 -21.13
C HIS A 11 -2.35 13.97 -19.86
N LEU A 12 -1.85 14.57 -18.78
CA LEU A 12 -1.73 13.90 -17.47
C LEU A 12 -3.09 13.47 -16.93
N ASP A 13 -4.10 14.35 -16.94
CA ASP A 13 -5.44 14.04 -16.48
C ASP A 13 -6.07 12.89 -17.30
N GLU A 14 -5.94 12.94 -18.63
CA GLU A 14 -6.39 11.85 -19.52
C GLU A 14 -5.73 10.52 -19.17
N GLN A 15 -4.42 10.49 -18.92
CA GLN A 15 -3.70 9.25 -18.58
C GLN A 15 -4.11 8.70 -17.20
N LEU A 16 -4.31 9.56 -16.20
CA LEU A 16 -4.73 9.14 -14.86
C LEU A 16 -6.15 8.54 -14.84
N TYR A 17 -6.98 8.89 -15.82
CA TYR A 17 -8.37 8.42 -15.92
C TYR A 17 -8.68 7.49 -17.10
N ALA A 18 -7.69 7.12 -17.92
CA ALA A 18 -7.87 6.42 -19.21
C ALA A 18 -8.73 5.15 -19.12
N GLU A 19 -8.64 4.41 -18.01
CA GLU A 19 -9.35 3.14 -17.79
C GLU A 19 -10.36 3.23 -16.63
N SER A 20 -10.83 4.43 -16.31
CA SER A 20 -11.76 4.63 -15.20
C SER A 20 -13.19 4.18 -15.50
N TRP A 21 -13.55 3.91 -16.76
CA TRP A 21 -14.91 3.52 -17.11
C TRP A 21 -15.19 2.03 -16.81
N PHE A 22 -16.01 1.76 -15.79
CA PHE A 22 -16.40 0.41 -15.42
C PHE A 22 -17.78 0.04 -15.99
N GLN A 23 -17.76 -0.63 -17.15
CA GLN A 23 -18.98 -1.02 -17.88
C GLN A 23 -20.04 -1.77 -17.05
N PRO A 24 -19.70 -2.76 -16.19
CA PRO A 24 -20.70 -3.55 -15.49
C PRO A 24 -21.62 -2.74 -14.57
N HIS A 25 -21.23 -1.54 -14.15
CA HIS A 25 -22.04 -0.70 -13.25
C HIS A 25 -22.41 0.66 -13.89
N GLY A 26 -21.94 0.94 -15.12
CA GLY A 26 -22.16 2.22 -15.79
C GLY A 26 -21.60 3.41 -15.03
N ARG A 27 -20.47 3.24 -14.33
CA ARG A 27 -19.87 4.25 -13.46
C ARG A 27 -18.38 4.38 -13.73
N PHE A 28 -17.84 5.58 -13.49
CA PHE A 28 -16.41 5.78 -13.44
C PHE A 28 -15.88 5.27 -12.09
N ARG A 29 -15.17 4.14 -12.12
CA ARG A 29 -14.43 3.56 -11.01
C ARG A 29 -13.11 3.06 -11.53
N SER A 30 -12.05 3.84 -11.29
CA SER A 30 -10.69 3.41 -11.59
C SER A 30 -10.34 2.17 -10.76
N PRO A 31 -9.79 1.12 -11.37
CA PRO A 31 -9.20 0.00 -10.63
C PRO A 31 -7.80 0.35 -10.10
N TYR A 32 -7.30 1.55 -10.37
CA TYR A 32 -5.94 1.94 -10.03
C TYR A 32 -5.83 2.57 -8.64
N VAL A 33 -4.71 2.27 -8.01
CA VAL A 33 -4.20 3.01 -6.86
C VAL A 33 -2.91 3.72 -7.24
N PHE A 34 -2.70 4.90 -6.68
CA PHE A 34 -1.68 5.83 -7.11
C PHE A 34 -0.65 6.11 -6.01
N ARG A 35 0.61 6.30 -6.39
CA ARG A 35 1.68 6.77 -5.49
C ARG A 35 2.55 7.80 -6.19
N GLY A 36 2.60 9.00 -5.64
CA GLY A 36 3.48 10.06 -6.14
C GLY A 36 4.89 9.93 -5.58
N VAL A 37 5.89 10.11 -6.43
CA VAL A 37 7.30 10.23 -6.04
C VAL A 37 7.90 11.48 -6.66
N ALA A 38 8.61 12.27 -5.84
CA ALA A 38 9.18 13.55 -6.26
C ALA A 38 10.39 13.43 -7.20
N ALA A 39 10.98 12.24 -7.30
CA ALA A 39 12.01 11.93 -8.27
C ALA A 39 11.68 10.61 -8.96
N ALA A 40 11.53 10.62 -10.28
CA ALA A 40 11.14 9.49 -11.11
C ALA A 40 12.12 8.31 -11.03
N GLY A 41 13.40 8.59 -10.76
CA GLY A 41 14.41 7.55 -10.52
C GLY A 41 14.31 6.86 -9.14
N SER A 42 13.35 7.27 -8.30
CA SER A 42 13.16 6.65 -6.98
C SER A 42 12.56 5.25 -7.14
N ASP A 43 13.21 4.26 -6.53
CA ASP A 43 12.66 2.92 -6.43
C ASP A 43 11.53 2.83 -5.40
N LEU A 44 10.74 1.76 -5.49
CA LEU A 44 9.68 1.43 -4.54
C LEU A 44 10.23 0.73 -3.28
N LYS A 45 11.44 1.09 -2.82
CA LYS A 45 11.96 0.58 -1.54
C LYS A 45 11.26 1.25 -0.36
N THR A 46 10.80 0.41 0.56
CA THR A 46 10.19 0.82 1.83
C THR A 46 11.22 1.49 2.75
N CYS A 47 10.74 2.23 3.74
CA CYS A 47 11.62 2.80 4.76
C CYS A 47 12.42 1.71 5.49
N LEU A 48 11.83 0.54 5.73
CA LEU A 48 12.51 -0.60 6.32
C LEU A 48 13.66 -1.12 5.43
N MET A 49 13.41 -1.33 4.13
CA MET A 49 14.45 -1.81 3.19
C MET A 49 15.62 -0.82 3.06
N ARG A 50 15.36 0.48 3.20
CA ARG A 50 16.38 1.53 3.16
C ARG A 50 17.33 1.51 4.36
N LEU A 51 16.98 0.84 5.46
CA LEU A 51 17.89 0.63 6.59
C LEU A 51 19.07 -0.30 6.23
N GLY A 52 18.89 -1.17 5.23
CA GLY A 52 19.88 -2.17 4.83
C GLY A 52 20.06 -3.29 5.87
N GLY A 53 21.04 -4.18 5.63
CA GLY A 53 21.32 -5.32 6.51
C GLY A 53 20.19 -6.34 6.59
N HIS A 54 20.03 -6.99 7.74
CA HIS A 54 18.98 -7.98 8.02
C HIS A 54 17.67 -7.30 8.45
N TYR A 55 17.15 -6.39 7.63
CA TYR A 55 15.99 -5.56 7.96
C TYR A 55 14.71 -6.37 8.24
N GLY A 56 14.57 -7.59 7.69
CA GLY A 56 13.43 -8.48 7.97
C GLY A 56 13.36 -8.92 9.42
N GLU A 57 14.50 -9.22 10.05
CA GLU A 57 14.57 -9.57 11.48
C GLU A 57 14.30 -8.35 12.36
N LEU A 58 14.70 -7.16 11.90
CA LEU A 58 14.54 -5.91 12.63
C LEU A 58 13.08 -5.46 12.73
N GLU A 59 12.26 -5.74 11.72
CA GLU A 59 10.86 -5.27 11.69
C GLU A 59 10.03 -5.82 12.86
N ASP A 60 10.17 -7.11 13.15
CA ASP A 60 9.44 -7.77 14.24
C ASP A 60 9.83 -7.17 15.60
N ASP A 61 11.11 -6.87 15.80
CA ASP A 61 11.62 -6.24 17.02
C ASP A 61 11.18 -4.78 17.15
N LEU A 62 11.22 -4.01 16.06
CA LEU A 62 10.73 -2.63 16.00
C LEU A 62 9.24 -2.58 16.33
N LEU A 63 8.43 -3.42 15.67
CA LEU A 63 6.98 -3.44 15.85
C LEU A 63 6.60 -3.92 17.25
N ARG A 64 7.28 -4.94 17.78
CA ARG A 64 7.07 -5.42 19.16
C ARG A 64 7.38 -4.34 20.19
N ASN A 65 8.49 -3.62 20.03
CA ASN A 65 8.84 -2.51 20.91
C ASN A 65 7.81 -1.37 20.78
N PHE A 66 7.42 -1.01 19.56
CA PHE A 66 6.39 0.01 19.34
C PHE A 66 5.10 -0.33 20.08
N ARG A 67 4.57 -1.56 19.90
CA ARG A 67 3.36 -2.04 20.59
C ARG A 67 3.44 -1.94 22.11
N LYS A 68 4.60 -2.26 22.69
CA LYS A 68 4.82 -2.23 24.13
C LYS A 68 4.64 -0.82 24.72
N TYR A 69 5.00 0.23 23.98
CA TYR A 69 4.98 1.61 24.46
C TYR A 69 3.78 2.42 23.94
N ALA A 70 3.27 2.11 22.75
CA ALA A 70 2.17 2.83 22.10
C ALA A 70 0.77 2.48 22.65
N HIS A 71 0.64 1.47 23.52
CA HIS A 71 -0.65 1.01 24.07
C HIS A 71 -1.46 2.08 24.83
N ARG A 72 -0.85 3.22 25.17
CA ARG A 72 -1.50 4.28 25.95
C ARG A 72 -2.34 5.26 25.14
N GLU A 73 -2.13 5.40 23.83
CA GLU A 73 -2.71 6.52 23.06
C GLU A 73 -3.72 6.11 22.00
N ALA A 74 -3.64 4.88 21.47
CA ALA A 74 -4.67 4.28 20.63
C ALA A 74 -4.39 2.78 20.60
N ALA A 75 -5.28 1.94 21.15
CA ALA A 75 -5.12 0.50 21.06
C ALA A 75 -5.95 0.01 19.86
N PRO A 76 -5.35 -0.24 18.68
CA PRO A 76 -6.08 -0.74 17.51
C PRO A 76 -6.50 -2.22 17.63
N GLY A 77 -6.76 -2.68 18.85
CA GLY A 77 -7.05 -4.06 19.18
C GLY A 77 -5.82 -4.98 19.16
N GLY A 78 -6.08 -6.27 18.97
CA GLY A 78 -5.07 -7.33 18.94
C GLY A 78 -4.42 -7.56 17.56
N SER A 79 -4.99 -6.99 16.50
CA SER A 79 -4.58 -7.21 15.11
C SER A 79 -3.16 -6.70 14.83
N TRP A 80 -2.30 -7.57 14.29
CA TRP A 80 -0.96 -7.17 13.88
C TRP A 80 -0.97 -6.20 12.70
N TRP A 81 -1.93 -6.36 11.79
CA TRP A 81 -2.09 -5.50 10.61
C TRP A 81 -2.42 -4.07 11.01
N ASN A 82 -3.31 -3.90 11.98
CA ASN A 82 -3.61 -2.56 12.48
C ASN A 82 -2.40 -1.95 13.19
N TRP A 83 -1.67 -2.72 13.99
CA TRP A 83 -0.46 -2.23 14.64
C TRP A 83 0.62 -1.83 13.64
N LEU A 84 0.76 -2.55 12.52
CA LEU A 84 1.68 -2.21 11.45
C LEU A 84 1.29 -0.88 10.77
N ALA A 85 0.00 -0.68 10.49
CA ALA A 85 -0.52 0.57 9.95
C ALA A 85 -0.29 1.77 10.89
N VAL A 86 -0.56 1.60 12.19
CA VAL A 86 -0.30 2.64 13.20
C VAL A 86 1.18 2.95 13.31
N ALA A 87 2.03 1.92 13.33
CA ALA A 87 3.47 2.10 13.39
C ALA A 87 4.01 2.92 12.20
N GLN A 88 3.56 2.60 10.98
CA GLN A 88 3.87 3.37 9.77
C GLN A 88 3.41 4.83 9.89
N HIS A 89 2.20 5.06 10.40
CA HIS A 89 1.66 6.40 10.61
C HIS A 89 2.53 7.25 11.55
N HIS A 90 3.07 6.63 12.61
CA HIS A 90 4.00 7.27 13.55
C HIS A 90 5.45 7.30 13.07
N GLY A 91 5.72 6.93 11.81
CA GLY A 91 7.05 7.01 11.20
C GLY A 91 8.00 5.88 11.59
N LEU A 92 7.51 4.79 12.17
CA LEU A 92 8.33 3.60 12.35
C LEU A 92 8.69 3.04 10.96
N PRO A 93 9.95 2.67 10.69
CA PRO A 93 10.30 1.97 9.46
C PRO A 93 9.56 0.64 9.37
N THR A 94 8.63 0.52 8.42
CA THR A 94 7.89 -0.73 8.15
C THR A 94 8.07 -1.17 6.69
N ARG A 95 7.63 -2.40 6.37
CA ARG A 95 7.55 -2.90 4.99
C ARG A 95 6.40 -2.30 4.17
N LEU A 96 5.62 -1.37 4.74
CA LEU A 96 4.49 -0.77 4.04
C LEU A 96 4.95 0.28 3.03
N LEU A 97 4.21 0.39 1.92
CA LEU A 97 4.21 1.54 1.03
C LEU A 97 2.83 2.18 1.06
N ASP A 98 2.79 3.51 1.13
CA ASP A 98 1.59 4.32 1.04
C ASP A 98 1.10 4.46 -0.41
N TRP A 99 -0.20 4.28 -0.61
CA TRP A 99 -0.89 4.54 -1.86
C TRP A 99 -2.15 5.34 -1.57
N THR A 100 -2.77 5.87 -2.63
CA THR A 100 -4.04 6.58 -2.53
C THR A 100 -4.93 6.23 -3.72
N PHE A 101 -6.25 6.16 -3.50
CA PHE A 101 -7.22 6.08 -4.59
C PHE A 101 -7.35 7.40 -5.37
N SER A 102 -6.81 8.51 -4.84
CA SER A 102 -6.90 9.82 -5.48
C SER A 102 -5.64 10.15 -6.28
N PRO A 103 -5.72 10.25 -7.62
CA PRO A 103 -4.57 10.61 -8.42
C PRO A 103 -4.03 12.01 -8.08
N PHE A 104 -4.89 12.93 -7.64
CA PHE A 104 -4.47 14.27 -7.20
C PHE A 104 -3.75 14.28 -5.86
N VAL A 105 -4.08 13.37 -4.94
CA VAL A 105 -3.30 13.19 -3.71
C VAL A 105 -1.92 12.64 -4.04
N ALA A 106 -1.82 11.69 -4.99
CA ALA A 106 -0.53 11.22 -5.47
C ALA A 106 0.27 12.36 -6.12
N LEU A 107 -0.35 13.18 -6.97
CA LEU A 107 0.31 14.35 -7.56
C LEU A 107 0.81 15.34 -6.52
N HIS A 108 0.04 15.61 -5.46
CA HIS A 108 0.49 16.46 -4.36
C HIS A 108 1.83 15.95 -3.79
N PHE A 109 1.96 14.65 -3.50
CA PHE A 109 3.21 14.08 -3.01
C PHE A 109 4.34 14.08 -4.05
N ALA A 110 4.01 13.90 -5.34
CA ALA A 110 4.97 14.02 -6.43
C ALA A 110 5.55 15.44 -6.55
N THR A 111 4.81 16.47 -6.13
CA THR A 111 5.22 17.89 -6.24
C THR A 111 5.38 18.59 -4.89
N ALA A 112 5.42 17.87 -3.78
CA ALA A 112 5.47 18.48 -2.44
C ALA A 112 6.87 19.02 -2.08
N ASP A 113 7.92 18.42 -2.63
CA ASP A 113 9.31 18.80 -2.32
C ASP A 113 9.85 19.81 -3.34
N PHE A 114 9.86 21.09 -2.95
CA PHE A 114 10.39 22.19 -3.75
C PHE A 114 11.86 22.03 -4.13
N SER A 115 12.65 21.29 -3.36
CA SER A 115 14.06 21.07 -3.65
C SER A 115 14.29 20.16 -4.87
N LEU A 116 13.28 19.36 -5.24
CA LEU A 116 13.32 18.39 -6.32
C LEU A 116 12.61 18.87 -7.60
N PHE A 117 12.17 20.13 -7.68
CA PHE A 117 11.45 20.67 -8.85
C PHE A 117 12.25 20.67 -10.15
N ALA A 118 13.58 20.57 -10.07
CA ALA A 118 14.44 20.43 -11.23
C ALA A 118 14.54 18.99 -11.76
N ALA A 119 14.03 18.00 -11.00
CA ALA A 119 13.97 16.61 -11.41
C ALA A 119 12.57 16.25 -11.92
N ASP A 120 12.50 15.27 -12.82
CA ASP A 120 11.22 14.71 -13.23
C ASP A 120 10.61 13.95 -12.05
N ALA A 121 9.36 14.28 -11.70
CA ALA A 121 8.55 13.52 -10.75
C ALA A 121 7.80 12.38 -11.47
N ALA A 122 7.29 11.40 -10.72
CA ALA A 122 6.48 10.32 -11.28
C ALA A 122 5.26 10.01 -10.42
N VAL A 123 4.20 9.53 -11.08
CA VAL A 123 3.04 8.92 -10.44
C VAL A 123 2.99 7.47 -10.86
N TRP A 124 3.13 6.58 -9.88
CA TRP A 124 2.90 5.16 -10.04
C TRP A 124 1.40 4.91 -10.04
N ALA A 125 0.91 4.10 -10.98
CA ALA A 125 -0.45 3.59 -11.03
C ALA A 125 -0.39 2.06 -11.04
N VAL A 126 -1.10 1.40 -10.11
CA VAL A 126 -1.18 -0.05 -10.03
C VAL A 126 -2.64 -0.48 -10.06
N ASP A 127 -2.99 -1.36 -10.99
CA ASP A 127 -4.31 -1.98 -11.05
C ASP A 127 -4.44 -2.98 -9.88
N CYS A 128 -5.22 -2.62 -8.86
CA CYS A 128 -5.38 -3.45 -7.68
C CYS A 128 -6.35 -4.62 -7.89
N ILE A 129 -7.06 -4.69 -9.02
CA ILE A 129 -7.83 -5.86 -9.45
C ILE A 129 -6.89 -6.85 -10.15
N ALA A 130 -6.07 -6.40 -11.09
CA ALA A 130 -5.12 -7.26 -11.80
C ALA A 130 -4.10 -7.90 -10.86
N VAL A 131 -3.67 -7.16 -9.83
CA VAL A 131 -2.81 -7.69 -8.75
C VAL A 131 -3.38 -8.94 -8.09
N GLN A 132 -4.71 -9.08 -8.02
CA GLN A 132 -5.35 -10.22 -7.36
C GLN A 132 -5.03 -11.55 -8.04
N GLU A 133 -4.70 -11.54 -9.33
CA GLU A 133 -4.32 -12.75 -10.07
C GLU A 133 -3.01 -13.37 -9.55
N PHE A 134 -2.16 -12.56 -8.91
CA PHE A 134 -0.89 -12.97 -8.33
C PHE A 134 -0.98 -13.34 -6.84
N LEU A 135 -2.19 -13.34 -6.27
CA LEU A 135 -2.41 -13.71 -4.88
C LEU A 135 -2.55 -15.23 -4.70
N PRO A 136 -2.09 -15.78 -3.56
CA PRO A 136 -2.42 -17.13 -3.11
C PRO A 136 -3.92 -17.42 -3.17
N GLU A 137 -4.29 -18.67 -3.44
CA GLU A 137 -5.68 -19.08 -3.66
C GLU A 137 -6.59 -18.68 -2.48
N LYS A 138 -6.15 -18.92 -1.25
CA LYS A 138 -6.91 -18.56 -0.05
C LYS A 138 -7.12 -17.05 0.09
N LEU A 139 -6.14 -16.23 -0.30
CA LEU A 139 -6.28 -14.77 -0.27
C LEU A 139 -7.26 -14.28 -1.32
N ARG A 140 -7.26 -14.87 -2.53
CA ARG A 140 -8.26 -14.61 -3.56
C ARG A 140 -9.67 -15.00 -3.11
N GLU A 141 -9.81 -16.14 -2.45
CA GLU A 141 -11.09 -16.59 -1.90
C GLU A 141 -11.64 -15.61 -0.87
N ILE A 142 -10.80 -15.09 0.02
CA ILE A 142 -11.19 -14.09 1.01
C ILE A 142 -11.74 -12.82 0.33
N LEU A 143 -11.04 -12.26 -0.67
CA LEU A 143 -11.52 -11.09 -1.42
C LEU A 143 -12.86 -11.37 -2.11
N LYS A 144 -12.99 -12.54 -2.74
CA LYS A 144 -14.20 -12.95 -3.45
C LYS A 144 -15.41 -13.12 -2.51
N GLN A 145 -15.20 -13.68 -1.32
CA GLN A 145 -16.26 -13.86 -0.32
C GLN A 145 -16.78 -12.52 0.20
N GLU A 146 -15.89 -11.55 0.37
CA GLU A 146 -16.22 -10.21 0.88
C GLU A 146 -16.66 -9.23 -0.22
N GLY A 147 -16.47 -9.58 -1.50
CA GLY A 147 -16.72 -8.68 -2.62
C GLY A 147 -15.83 -7.44 -2.61
N ALA A 148 -14.61 -7.57 -2.09
CA ALA A 148 -13.68 -6.48 -1.88
C ALA A 148 -12.57 -6.44 -2.94
N THR A 149 -12.08 -5.24 -3.26
CA THR A 149 -10.94 -5.05 -4.18
C THR A 149 -9.60 -5.07 -3.45
N VAL A 150 -9.59 -4.61 -2.20
CA VAL A 150 -8.43 -4.54 -1.32
C VAL A 150 -8.81 -5.16 0.02
N PHE A 151 -7.81 -5.63 0.76
CA PHE A 151 -8.05 -6.29 2.04
C PHE A 151 -8.39 -5.27 3.13
N SER A 152 -9.20 -5.68 4.11
CA SER A 152 -9.16 -5.04 5.43
C SER A 152 -8.18 -5.79 6.34
N ALA A 153 -7.78 -5.15 7.44
CA ALA A 153 -6.98 -5.82 8.47
C ALA A 153 -7.64 -7.09 9.01
N GLU A 154 -8.97 -7.10 9.16
CA GLU A 154 -9.73 -8.28 9.59
C GLU A 154 -9.63 -9.43 8.58
N MET A 155 -9.67 -9.11 7.28
CA MET A 155 -9.49 -10.11 6.22
C MET A 155 -8.10 -10.75 6.30
N LEU A 156 -7.06 -9.95 6.52
CA LEU A 156 -5.69 -10.45 6.66
C LEU A 156 -5.51 -11.25 7.96
N ASP A 157 -6.13 -10.85 9.07
CA ASP A 157 -6.11 -11.59 10.34
C ASP A 157 -6.69 -13.01 10.19
N ARG A 158 -7.73 -13.18 9.36
CA ARG A 158 -8.28 -14.51 9.05
C ARG A 158 -7.31 -15.40 8.29
N TYR A 159 -6.44 -14.82 7.46
CA TYR A 159 -5.43 -15.56 6.73
C TYR A 159 -4.21 -15.89 7.59
N ALA A 160 -3.68 -14.88 8.30
CA ALA A 160 -2.50 -15.00 9.14
C ALA A 160 -2.57 -14.01 10.33
N GLY A 161 -2.36 -14.53 11.53
CA GLY A 161 -2.36 -13.75 12.77
C GLY A 161 -1.02 -13.09 13.11
N SER A 162 -0.02 -13.13 12.23
CA SER A 162 1.28 -12.44 12.37
C SER A 162 1.96 -12.30 11.01
N LEU A 163 2.95 -11.39 10.91
CA LEU A 163 3.74 -11.21 9.69
C LEU A 163 4.55 -12.46 9.33
N ALA A 164 5.14 -13.12 10.33
CA ALA A 164 5.86 -14.37 10.12
C ALA A 164 4.96 -15.52 9.62
N ASP A 165 3.73 -15.62 10.13
CA ASP A 165 2.76 -16.62 9.64
C ASP A 165 2.31 -16.30 8.21
N PHE A 166 2.09 -15.02 7.91
CA PHE A 166 1.76 -14.56 6.57
C PHE A 166 2.85 -14.93 5.56
N ASP A 167 4.10 -14.52 5.83
CA ASP A 167 5.23 -14.77 4.95
C ASP A 167 5.44 -16.27 4.74
N ARG A 168 5.32 -17.09 5.80
CA ARG A 168 5.41 -18.56 5.69
C ARG A 168 4.35 -19.12 4.75
N ARG A 169 3.07 -18.76 4.92
CA ARG A 169 1.97 -19.30 4.11
C ARG A 169 2.06 -18.88 2.65
N VAL A 170 2.42 -17.62 2.38
CA VAL A 170 2.63 -17.15 1.01
C VAL A 170 3.76 -17.94 0.33
N ARG A 171 4.86 -18.19 1.04
CA ARG A 171 6.01 -18.95 0.55
C ARG A 171 5.64 -20.39 0.20
N GLU A 172 4.80 -21.03 1.01
CA GLU A 172 4.31 -22.40 0.80
C GLU A 172 3.35 -22.51 -0.41
N GLU A 173 2.57 -21.46 -0.70
CA GLU A 173 1.56 -21.49 -1.77
C GLU A 173 2.07 -20.98 -3.12
N GLN A 174 2.74 -19.81 -3.17
CA GLN A 174 2.99 -19.09 -4.41
C GLN A 174 4.35 -18.35 -4.46
N GLY A 175 5.17 -18.47 -3.41
CA GLY A 175 6.51 -17.89 -3.33
C GLY A 175 6.49 -16.44 -2.86
N GLU A 176 5.96 -15.53 -3.67
CA GLU A 176 5.87 -14.10 -3.36
C GLU A 176 4.54 -13.51 -3.84
N CYS A 177 4.01 -12.54 -3.11
CA CYS A 177 2.85 -11.74 -3.54
C CYS A 177 2.90 -10.31 -3.01
N VAL A 178 2.14 -9.42 -3.65
CA VAL A 178 1.83 -8.09 -3.13
C VAL A 178 0.37 -8.06 -2.67
N VAL A 179 0.13 -7.50 -1.48
CA VAL A 179 -1.23 -7.25 -1.00
C VAL A 179 -1.45 -5.77 -0.79
N PHE A 180 -2.66 -5.32 -1.09
CA PHE A 180 -3.15 -3.98 -0.80
C PHE A 180 -4.19 -4.07 0.29
N PHE A 181 -4.09 -3.26 1.33
CA PHE A 181 -5.06 -3.24 2.41
C PHE A 181 -5.35 -1.83 2.92
N GLU A 182 -6.59 -1.63 3.35
CA GLU A 182 -7.02 -0.41 3.98
C GLU A 182 -6.71 -0.47 5.47
N PRO A 183 -5.96 0.50 6.00
CA PRO A 183 -5.84 0.64 7.44
C PRO A 183 -7.20 0.98 8.06
N PRO A 184 -7.47 0.54 9.29
CA PRO A 184 -8.65 1.01 10.01
C PRO A 184 -8.64 2.55 10.15
N SER A 185 -9.84 3.13 10.27
CA SER A 185 -10.06 4.57 10.49
C SER A 185 -9.58 5.01 11.89
N LEU A 186 -8.28 4.93 12.13
CA LEU A 186 -7.64 5.25 13.40
C LEU A 186 -7.20 6.71 13.48
N ASP A 187 -7.01 7.37 12.33
CA ASP A 187 -6.55 8.75 12.25
C ASP A 187 -7.21 9.50 11.09
N GLU A 188 -7.57 10.77 11.31
CA GLU A 188 -8.20 11.63 10.30
C GLU A 188 -7.31 11.81 9.06
N ARG A 189 -5.99 11.82 9.20
CA ARG A 189 -5.04 11.90 8.07
C ARG A 189 -5.19 10.71 7.14
N ILE A 190 -5.34 9.50 7.69
CA ILE A 190 -5.51 8.27 6.91
C ILE A 190 -6.83 8.33 6.12
N VAL A 191 -7.90 8.76 6.78
CA VAL A 191 -9.22 8.91 6.17
C VAL A 191 -9.22 9.99 5.08
N ASN A 192 -8.60 11.15 5.36
CA ASN A 192 -8.59 12.30 4.45
C ASN A 192 -7.76 12.08 3.18
N GLN A 193 -6.80 11.16 3.20
CA GLN A 193 -5.93 10.88 2.05
C GLN A 193 -6.46 9.77 1.13
N MET A 194 -7.62 9.16 1.46
CA MET A 194 -8.09 7.91 0.84
C MET A 194 -6.95 6.90 0.76
N ALA A 195 -6.22 6.78 1.87
CA ALA A 195 -4.96 6.07 1.93
C ALA A 195 -5.20 4.57 2.04
N LEU A 196 -4.33 3.82 1.37
CA LEU A 196 -4.19 2.39 1.56
C LEU A 196 -2.70 2.05 1.61
N PHE A 197 -2.39 0.87 2.13
CA PHE A 197 -1.04 0.37 2.18
C PHE A 197 -0.87 -0.81 1.25
N SER A 198 0.32 -0.94 0.66
CA SER A 198 0.76 -2.20 0.07
C SER A 198 1.89 -2.80 0.88
N MET A 199 2.01 -4.12 0.85
CA MET A 199 3.21 -4.82 1.29
C MET A 199 3.52 -6.00 0.39
N MET A 200 4.82 -6.25 0.21
CA MET A 200 5.33 -7.49 -0.35
C MET A 200 5.46 -8.52 0.77
N SER A 201 5.14 -9.79 0.49
CA SER A 201 5.62 -10.90 1.31
C SER A 201 7.14 -10.93 1.32
N SER A 202 7.77 -11.20 2.45
CA SER A 202 9.22 -11.38 2.52
C SER A 202 9.60 -12.79 2.08
N ALA A 203 10.54 -12.91 1.15
CA ALA A 203 11.16 -14.16 0.69
C ALA A 203 12.04 -14.86 1.74
#